data_AF-A0A833FS70-F1
#
_entry.id   AF-A0A833FS70-F1
#
_cell.length_a   1.000
_cell.length_b   1.000
_cell.length_c   1.000
_cell.angle_alpha   90.00
_cell.angle_beta   90.00
_cell.angle_gamma   90.00
#
_symmetry.space_group_name_H-M   'P 1'
#
loop_
_entity.id
_entity.type
_entity.pdbx_description
1 polymer ?
#
loop_
_entity_poly.entity_id
_entity_poly.type
_entity_poly.pdbx_seq_one_letter_code
_entity_poly.pdbx_strand_id
1 'polypeptide(L)'
;MNKRICAVHRFVEKKGLDLLIKAAADIEEDGITIDIFGYGPLEEEYRNTIREMAINNVNIFGPLNNRNEVGETIRKYDLFACPSIRISSGDMDGIPTSIVESMIAGVPVLTTSISGIPDLVEDGITGVICDPTPTSIAQGIKRFFSFSPERRQYIVKNAKTVAIQKHDAKKLTRLMTRVWESRKIDVIMIGWKNLREHQEVLNRLYKYTALPFSVTVCANSNEDEDIRIYDKYLSKYANFNLIIPGYNAYVGPGTNKAIDNGSGDICVYLCGREGFILKSGWDLNVVHYMDDNPSVGVAGTLCYSPSYLTGKDYENIPLFEKFRNKNYAHENPNRVFQHVQGGLFALRRKMYDQIGGFSQEVPHSYTDVEYSYYVESMGWKLGELPGVLSLFNKTRPGLKSRIDSDIFAIHPGSLDSVQEFECISQGKVCNCNICGWSGSSFKCDDEKAVCPRCLSSSSDRKIFCWLANSVYLSRRLPAIGLGLSGEIQRFWKQQFQGPLYDFEEFSRILAQRKMLENRSDTLKLGLLQVINERSLRLSIKEVYRLLEPGAELVVQNSSKMYNSLISEILVDTGLQLVSEFDKFPTSLQLDWRPLLIFQK
;
A
#
# COMPACT_ATOMS: atom_id res chain seq x y z
N MET A 1 -18.70 27.06 12.13
CA MET A 1 -18.09 26.53 13.37
C MET A 1 -16.77 27.26 13.56
N ASN A 2 -16.43 27.64 14.79
CA ASN A 2 -15.12 28.22 15.11
C ASN A 2 -14.05 27.13 14.95
N LYS A 3 -13.03 27.35 14.13
CA LYS A 3 -11.96 26.37 13.87
C LYS A 3 -10.99 26.39 15.05
N ARG A 4 -10.60 25.22 15.58
CA ARG A 4 -9.80 25.13 16.81
C ARG A 4 -8.52 24.36 16.58
N ILE A 5 -7.41 24.95 17.00
CA ILE A 5 -6.06 24.36 16.96
C ILE A 5 -5.60 24.16 18.40
N CYS A 6 -4.95 23.04 18.69
CA CYS A 6 -4.24 22.87 19.96
C CYS A 6 -2.75 22.65 19.78
N ALA A 7 -1.98 23.05 20.78
CA ALA A 7 -0.56 22.76 20.88
C ALA A 7 -0.26 22.30 22.32
N VAL A 8 0.24 21.08 22.50
CA VAL A 8 0.56 20.51 23.83
C VAL A 8 2.06 20.28 23.92
N HIS A 9 2.78 21.17 24.61
CA HIS A 9 4.26 21.19 24.60
C HIS A 9 4.86 21.75 25.89
N ARG A 10 6.15 21.47 26.11
CA ARG A 10 6.96 22.25 27.06
C ARG A 10 7.25 23.63 26.46
N PHE A 11 7.17 24.70 27.24
CA PHE A 11 7.43 26.07 26.77
C PHE A 11 8.93 26.36 26.71
N VAL A 12 9.58 25.84 25.67
CA VAL A 12 11.00 26.01 25.35
C VAL A 12 11.16 26.33 23.88
N GLU A 13 12.25 27.04 23.54
CA GLU A 13 12.48 27.64 22.22
C GLU A 13 12.34 26.62 21.08
N LYS A 14 12.91 25.42 21.23
CA LYS A 14 12.88 24.38 20.20
C LYS A 14 11.49 23.86 19.80
N LYS A 15 10.43 24.21 20.54
CA LYS A 15 9.04 23.87 20.16
C LYS A 15 8.45 24.87 19.16
N GLY A 16 9.07 26.03 18.96
CA GLY A 16 8.64 27.05 18.00
C GLY A 16 7.25 27.63 18.30
N LEU A 17 6.83 27.65 19.57
CA LEU A 17 5.53 28.19 19.96
C LEU A 17 5.44 29.70 19.78
N ASP A 18 6.56 30.42 19.88
CA ASP A 18 6.63 31.85 19.57
C ASP A 18 6.22 32.13 18.12
N LEU A 19 6.64 31.26 17.19
CA LEU A 19 6.27 31.36 15.77
C LEU A 19 4.77 31.07 15.57
N LEU A 20 4.23 30.08 16.28
CA LEU A 20 2.79 29.76 16.24
C LEU A 20 1.94 30.91 16.80
N ILE A 21 2.38 31.52 17.90
CA ILE A 21 1.70 32.68 18.50
C ILE A 21 1.71 33.85 17.50
N LYS A 22 2.87 34.19 16.93
CA LYS A 22 2.97 35.25 15.93
C LYS A 22 2.12 34.97 14.69
N ALA A 23 2.03 33.71 14.26
CA ALA A 23 1.18 33.28 13.15
C ALA A 23 -0.32 33.47 13.42
N ALA A 24 -0.73 33.53 14.68
CA ALA A 24 -2.13 33.69 15.07
C ALA A 24 -2.72 35.04 14.61
N ALA A 25 -1.89 36.09 14.58
CA ALA A 25 -2.27 37.41 14.07
C ALA A 25 -2.72 37.37 12.60
N ASP A 26 -2.06 36.54 11.78
CA ASP A 26 -2.35 36.41 10.35
C ASP A 26 -3.62 35.61 10.06
N ILE A 27 -4.24 34.99 11.07
CA ILE A 27 -5.39 34.08 10.92
C ILE A 27 -6.59 34.43 11.82
N GLU A 28 -6.56 35.59 12.47
CA GLU A 28 -7.61 36.03 13.40
C GLU A 28 -8.96 36.21 12.68
N GLU A 29 -8.94 36.85 11.50
CA GLU A 29 -10.13 37.08 10.68
C GLU A 29 -10.73 35.78 10.08
N ASP A 30 -9.97 34.68 10.07
CA ASP A 30 -10.43 33.38 9.53
C ASP A 30 -11.32 32.59 10.50
N GLY A 31 -11.59 33.13 11.70
CA GLY A 31 -12.35 32.45 12.76
C GLY A 31 -11.62 31.22 13.28
N ILE A 32 -10.31 31.34 13.50
CA ILE A 32 -9.43 30.28 14.00
C ILE A 32 -8.90 30.67 15.39
N THR A 33 -8.99 29.75 16.33
CA THR A 33 -8.48 29.90 17.70
C THR A 33 -7.39 28.88 18.01
N ILE A 34 -6.36 29.29 18.75
CA ILE A 34 -5.22 28.44 19.15
C ILE A 34 -5.19 28.33 20.68
N ASP A 35 -5.32 27.10 21.17
CA ASP A 35 -5.19 26.79 22.59
C ASP A 35 -3.86 26.07 22.85
N ILE A 36 -2.99 26.69 23.65
CA ILE A 36 -1.65 26.18 23.98
C ILE A 36 -1.68 25.63 25.41
N PHE A 37 -1.32 24.37 25.59
CA PHE A 37 -1.26 23.67 26.87
C PHE A 37 0.19 23.33 27.21
N GLY A 38 0.61 23.62 28.44
CA GLY A 38 1.96 23.28 28.86
C GLY A 38 2.48 24.14 30.00
N TYR A 39 3.81 24.16 30.11
CA TYR A 39 4.55 24.95 31.07
C TYR A 39 6.01 25.05 30.64
N GLY A 40 6.72 26.07 31.11
CA GLY A 40 8.15 26.21 30.90
C GLY A 40 8.63 27.65 31.03
N PRO A 41 9.95 27.87 30.89
CA PRO A 41 10.56 29.17 31.13
C PRO A 41 10.07 30.29 30.21
N LEU A 42 9.50 29.97 29.04
CA LEU A 42 9.07 30.97 28.05
C LEU A 42 7.62 31.44 28.21
N GLU A 43 6.90 31.03 29.27
CA GLU A 43 5.48 31.39 29.43
C GLU A 43 5.24 32.91 29.45
N GLU A 44 6.02 33.63 30.26
CA GLU A 44 5.89 35.10 30.38
C GLU A 44 6.18 35.79 29.05
N GLU A 45 7.18 35.33 28.30
CA GLU A 45 7.52 35.85 26.98
C GLU A 45 6.37 35.65 25.98
N TYR A 46 5.72 34.49 26.01
CA TYR A 46 4.54 34.22 25.18
C TYR A 46 3.38 35.14 25.54
N ARG A 47 3.09 35.33 26.83
CA ARG A 47 2.04 36.24 27.30
C ARG A 47 2.35 37.70 26.97
N ASN A 48 3.62 38.11 26.98
CA ASN A 48 4.05 39.44 26.56
C ASN A 48 3.82 39.63 25.06
N THR A 49 4.25 38.67 24.23
CA THR A 49 4.05 38.71 22.77
C THR A 49 2.57 38.85 22.41
N ILE A 50 1.69 38.07 23.04
CA ILE A 50 0.24 38.15 22.82
C ILE A 50 -0.31 39.55 23.14
N ARG A 51 0.14 40.16 24.26
CA ARG A 51 -0.28 41.50 24.67
C ARG A 51 0.25 42.59 23.75
N GLU A 52 1.53 42.55 23.42
CA GLU A 52 2.20 43.57 22.59
C GLU A 52 1.66 43.58 21.15
N MET A 53 1.34 42.40 20.60
CA MET A 53 0.77 42.25 19.26
C MET A 53 -0.76 42.33 19.23
N ALA A 54 -1.42 42.51 20.37
CA ALA A 54 -2.88 42.56 20.51
C ALA A 54 -3.61 41.35 19.90
N ILE A 55 -3.05 40.14 20.07
CA ILE A 55 -3.59 38.89 19.52
C ILE A 55 -4.74 38.38 20.39
N ASN A 56 -5.95 38.23 19.83
CA ASN A 56 -7.15 37.86 20.61
C ASN A 56 -7.58 36.40 20.45
N ASN A 57 -6.94 35.65 19.55
CA ASN A 57 -7.31 34.28 19.20
C ASN A 57 -6.35 33.21 19.76
N VAL A 58 -5.52 33.55 20.75
CA VAL A 58 -4.61 32.61 21.42
C VAL A 58 -4.91 32.54 22.92
N ASN A 59 -5.07 31.32 23.43
CA ASN A 59 -5.23 31.05 24.86
C ASN A 59 -4.08 30.17 25.37
N ILE A 60 -3.48 30.54 26.51
CA ILE A 60 -2.44 29.74 27.17
C ILE A 60 -3.01 29.14 28.46
N PHE A 61 -3.01 27.81 28.52
CA PHE A 61 -3.45 26.97 29.63
C PHE A 61 -2.25 26.27 30.29
N GLY A 62 -2.45 25.83 31.53
CA GLY A 62 -1.46 25.02 32.26
C GLY A 62 -1.28 23.61 31.69
N PRO A 63 -0.41 22.79 32.32
CA PRO A 63 -0.17 21.42 31.91
C PRO A 63 -1.40 20.52 32.08
N LEU A 64 -1.49 19.51 31.22
CA LEU A 64 -2.42 18.38 31.38
C LEU A 64 -1.79 17.34 32.31
N ASN A 65 -2.59 16.72 33.18
CA ASN A 65 -2.10 15.95 34.33
C ASN A 65 -1.68 14.52 33.98
N ASN A 66 -2.22 13.94 32.89
CA ASN A 66 -1.93 12.56 32.51
C ASN A 66 -2.19 12.30 31.02
N ARG A 67 -1.76 11.11 30.55
CA ARG A 67 -1.87 10.68 29.15
C ARG A 67 -3.32 10.63 28.64
N ASN A 68 -4.29 10.24 29.48
CA ASN A 68 -5.69 10.19 29.08
C ASN A 68 -6.21 11.61 28.82
N GLU A 69 -5.89 12.55 29.71
CA GLU A 69 -6.27 13.95 29.58
C GLU A 69 -5.66 14.60 28.33
N VAL A 70 -4.40 14.28 28.00
CA VAL A 70 -3.77 14.68 26.72
C VAL A 70 -4.58 14.17 25.53
N GLY A 71 -4.85 12.87 25.47
CA GLY A 71 -5.59 12.28 24.36
C GLY A 71 -7.04 12.78 24.27
N GLU A 72 -7.72 13.00 25.39
CA GLU A 72 -9.07 13.58 25.45
C GLU A 72 -9.11 15.05 25.05
N THR A 73 -8.08 15.81 25.41
CA THR A 73 -7.96 17.22 25.04
C THR A 73 -7.72 17.35 23.55
N ILE A 74 -6.70 16.66 23.01
CA ILE A 74 -6.37 16.72 21.57
C ILE A 74 -7.60 16.39 20.72
N ARG A 75 -8.37 15.34 21.06
CA ARG A 75 -9.60 14.93 20.35
C ARG A 75 -10.68 16.00 20.22
N LYS A 76 -10.61 17.10 20.98
CA LYS A 76 -11.58 18.21 20.91
C LYS A 76 -11.22 19.28 19.87
N TYR A 77 -10.10 19.12 19.15
CA TYR A 77 -9.56 20.11 18.22
C TYR A 77 -9.52 19.58 16.78
N ASP A 78 -9.46 20.51 15.82
CA ASP A 78 -9.46 20.22 14.39
C ASP A 78 -8.05 20.00 13.82
N LEU A 79 -7.03 20.56 14.48
CA LEU A 79 -5.62 20.52 14.08
C LEU A 79 -4.71 20.57 15.31
N PHE A 80 -3.63 19.80 15.28
CA PHE A 80 -2.56 19.88 16.27
C PHE A 80 -1.34 20.58 15.67
N ALA A 81 -0.85 21.64 16.34
CA ALA A 81 0.31 22.38 15.89
C ALA A 81 1.56 21.99 16.69
N CYS A 82 2.61 21.60 15.97
CA CYS A 82 3.93 21.30 16.52
C CYS A 82 5.00 21.82 15.55
N PRO A 83 5.20 23.14 15.42
CA PRO A 83 6.17 23.68 14.48
C PRO A 83 7.54 23.04 14.69
N SER A 84 8.06 23.07 15.91
CA SER A 84 9.42 22.62 16.26
C SER A 84 10.52 23.29 15.42
N ILE A 85 11.62 23.68 16.04
CA ILE A 85 12.71 24.37 15.35
C ILE A 85 14.06 23.84 15.82
N ARG A 86 15.08 24.05 14.99
CA ARG A 86 16.48 23.91 15.41
C ARG A 86 16.92 25.25 16.00
N ILE A 87 17.28 25.25 17.28
CA ILE A 87 17.72 26.46 17.96
C ILE A 87 19.20 26.74 17.70
N SER A 88 19.68 27.92 18.11
CA SER A 88 21.06 28.37 17.88
C SER A 88 22.13 27.41 18.43
N SER A 89 21.85 26.71 19.54
CA SER A 89 22.73 25.69 20.11
C SER A 89 22.79 24.39 19.29
N GLY A 90 21.90 24.24 18.31
CA GLY A 90 21.71 23.04 17.51
C GLY A 90 20.73 22.02 18.09
N ASP A 91 20.20 22.24 19.31
CA ASP A 91 19.16 21.38 19.90
C ASP A 91 17.85 21.46 19.07
N MET A 92 17.17 20.32 18.97
CA MET A 92 15.93 20.13 18.22
C MET A 92 15.25 18.85 18.72
N ASP A 93 13.95 18.71 18.44
CA ASP A 93 13.29 17.43 18.70
C ASP A 93 13.75 16.34 17.72
N GLY A 94 13.75 15.08 18.18
CA GLY A 94 13.84 13.91 17.30
C GLY A 94 12.51 13.69 16.59
N ILE A 95 11.64 12.88 17.21
CA ILE A 95 10.21 12.78 16.88
C ILE A 95 9.43 13.18 18.13
N PRO A 96 8.74 14.33 18.16
CA PRO A 96 7.88 14.67 19.28
C PRO A 96 6.79 13.61 19.48
N THR A 97 6.69 13.05 20.68
CA THR A 97 5.65 12.05 21.00
C THR A 97 4.24 12.62 20.84
N SER A 98 4.08 13.94 21.04
CA SER A 98 2.81 14.64 20.86
C SER A 98 2.29 14.61 19.41
N ILE A 99 3.18 14.54 18.41
CA ILE A 99 2.79 14.30 17.01
C ILE A 99 2.16 12.91 16.89
N VAL A 100 2.84 11.87 17.39
CA VAL A 100 2.33 10.48 17.37
C VAL A 100 0.99 10.37 18.11
N GLU A 101 0.88 10.98 19.28
CA GLU A 101 -0.35 11.01 20.09
C GLU A 101 -1.50 11.67 19.33
N SER A 102 -1.24 12.80 18.65
CA SER A 102 -2.24 13.47 17.81
C SER A 102 -2.70 12.60 16.64
N MET A 103 -1.76 12.01 15.92
CA MET A 103 -2.07 11.15 14.77
C MET A 103 -2.90 9.93 15.18
N ILE A 104 -2.61 9.33 16.34
CA ILE A 104 -3.39 8.21 16.90
C ILE A 104 -4.77 8.69 17.38
N ALA A 105 -4.84 9.87 17.99
CA ALA A 105 -6.08 10.52 18.44
C ALA A 105 -7.01 10.91 17.30
N GLY A 106 -6.54 10.85 16.05
CA GLY A 106 -7.32 11.17 14.87
C GLY A 106 -7.34 12.66 14.55
N VAL A 107 -6.37 13.42 15.08
CA VAL A 107 -6.21 14.85 14.85
C VAL A 107 -4.99 15.06 13.96
N PRO A 108 -5.15 15.70 12.79
CA PRO A 108 -4.03 15.92 11.87
C PRO A 108 -3.03 16.90 12.47
N VAL A 109 -1.79 16.83 11.97
CA VAL A 109 -0.66 17.59 12.51
C VAL A 109 -0.19 18.62 11.50
N LEU A 110 0.09 19.84 11.97
CA LEU A 110 0.91 20.83 11.28
C LEU A 110 2.27 20.94 11.99
N THR A 111 3.35 20.86 11.22
CA THR A 111 4.71 20.80 11.76
C THR A 111 5.74 21.30 10.73
N THR A 112 7.02 21.32 11.10
CA THR A 112 8.14 21.61 10.18
C THR A 112 8.93 20.34 9.85
N SER A 113 9.75 20.42 8.80
CA SER A 113 10.54 19.28 8.31
C SER A 113 11.92 19.22 8.99
N ILE A 114 11.96 18.89 10.28
CA ILE A 114 13.21 18.81 11.04
C ILE A 114 13.44 17.43 11.68
N SER A 115 14.72 17.03 11.77
CA SER A 115 15.14 15.77 12.40
C SER A 115 14.37 14.54 11.88
N GLY A 116 13.75 13.74 12.75
CA GLY A 116 12.98 12.55 12.40
C GLY A 116 11.51 12.82 12.08
N ILE A 117 11.03 14.07 12.13
CA ILE A 117 9.64 14.40 11.77
C ILE A 117 9.27 13.94 10.34
N PRO A 118 10.14 14.06 9.32
CA PRO A 118 9.85 13.58 7.97
C PRO A 118 9.64 12.07 7.86
N ASP A 119 10.09 11.28 8.85
CA ASP A 119 9.81 9.85 8.89
C ASP A 119 8.35 9.55 9.25
N LEU A 120 7.63 10.51 9.81
CA LEU A 120 6.25 10.35 10.30
C LEU A 120 5.26 11.24 9.56
N VAL A 121 5.65 12.48 9.29
CA VAL A 121 4.82 13.50 8.64
C VAL A 121 5.31 13.76 7.22
N GLU A 122 4.46 13.43 6.25
CA GLU A 122 4.63 13.72 4.82
C GLU A 122 3.56 14.74 4.40
N ASP A 123 3.98 15.81 3.72
CA ASP A 123 3.12 16.97 3.43
C ASP A 123 1.90 16.59 2.59
N GLY A 124 0.71 16.94 3.09
CA GLY A 124 -0.57 16.61 2.46
C GLY A 124 -0.95 15.13 2.53
N ILE A 125 -0.11 14.25 3.09
CA ILE A 125 -0.37 12.81 3.18
C ILE A 125 -0.70 12.39 4.62
N THR A 126 0.20 12.66 5.56
CA THR A 126 0.01 12.35 7.00
C THR A 126 -0.01 13.59 7.88
N GLY A 127 0.22 14.76 7.31
CA GLY A 127 0.06 16.05 7.99
C GLY A 127 0.31 17.20 7.04
N VAL A 128 0.62 18.36 7.60
CA VAL A 128 0.93 19.59 6.87
C VAL A 128 2.32 20.06 7.29
N ILE A 129 3.22 20.19 6.33
CA ILE A 129 4.56 20.71 6.53
C ILE A 129 4.61 22.18 6.12
N CYS A 130 5.21 23.01 6.96
CA CYS A 130 5.52 24.40 6.69
C CYS A 130 6.99 24.73 7.03
N ASP A 131 7.44 25.90 6.61
CA ASP A 131 8.71 26.45 7.06
C ASP A 131 8.57 27.01 8.48
N PRO A 132 9.68 27.09 9.25
CA PRO A 132 9.68 27.61 10.61
C PRO A 132 9.59 29.14 10.62
N THR A 133 8.53 29.72 10.06
CA THR A 133 8.23 31.16 10.08
C THR A 133 6.76 31.39 10.41
N PRO A 134 6.38 32.51 11.06
CA PRO A 134 4.98 32.78 11.40
C PRO A 134 4.07 32.77 10.16
N THR A 135 4.50 33.42 9.09
CA THR A 135 3.75 33.49 7.83
C THR A 135 3.55 32.12 7.18
N SER A 136 4.58 31.27 7.15
CA SER A 136 4.46 29.92 6.58
C SER A 136 3.57 29.02 7.44
N ILE A 137 3.63 29.14 8.77
CA ILE A 137 2.71 28.45 9.69
C ILE A 137 1.27 28.88 9.45
N ALA A 138 0.99 30.19 9.37
CA ALA A 138 -0.33 30.72 9.07
C ALA A 138 -0.87 30.22 7.73
N GLN A 139 -0.04 30.22 6.69
CA GLN A 139 -0.38 29.68 5.37
C GLN A 139 -0.65 28.17 5.42
N GLY A 140 0.14 27.40 6.17
CA GLY A 140 -0.07 25.98 6.38
C GLY A 140 -1.41 25.68 7.07
N ILE A 141 -1.76 26.47 8.09
CA ILE A 141 -3.05 26.40 8.79
C ILE A 141 -4.19 26.69 7.81
N LYS A 142 -4.11 27.79 7.06
CA LYS A 142 -5.10 28.17 6.04
C LYS A 142 -5.26 27.08 4.98
N ARG A 143 -4.15 26.52 4.50
CA ARG A 143 -4.11 25.41 3.54
C ARG A 143 -4.80 24.16 4.08
N PHE A 144 -4.57 23.79 5.35
CA PHE A 144 -5.28 22.68 5.97
C PHE A 144 -6.80 22.91 6.00
N PHE A 145 -7.23 24.11 6.40
CA PHE A 145 -8.63 24.47 6.49
C PHE A 145 -9.30 24.81 5.14
N SER A 146 -8.55 24.87 4.04
CA SER A 146 -9.11 24.94 2.69
C SER A 146 -9.34 23.55 2.08
N PHE A 147 -8.70 22.50 2.61
CA PHE A 147 -8.96 21.12 2.17
C PHE A 147 -10.42 20.72 2.40
N SER A 148 -10.95 19.92 1.50
CA SER A 148 -12.26 19.28 1.67
C SER A 148 -12.28 18.37 2.91
N PRO A 149 -13.45 18.18 3.56
CA PRO A 149 -13.60 17.27 4.70
C PRO A 149 -13.02 15.87 4.42
N GLU A 150 -13.22 15.39 3.21
CA GLU A 150 -12.69 14.17 2.63
C GLU A 150 -11.15 14.09 2.69
N ARG A 151 -10.49 15.14 2.19
CA ARG A 151 -9.03 15.23 2.18
C ARG A 151 -8.47 15.31 3.60
N ARG A 152 -9.17 15.95 4.53
CA ARG A 152 -8.76 15.97 5.95
C ARG A 152 -8.88 14.59 6.60
N GLN A 153 -10.00 13.89 6.40
CA GLN A 153 -10.19 12.54 6.94
C GLN A 153 -9.14 11.56 6.39
N TYR A 154 -8.76 11.72 5.13
CA TYR A 154 -7.63 10.99 4.54
C TYR A 154 -6.33 11.23 5.29
N ILE A 155 -5.96 12.50 5.50
CA ILE A 155 -4.73 12.85 6.22
C ILE A 155 -4.74 12.18 7.59
N VAL A 156 -5.87 12.26 8.30
CA VAL A 156 -6.08 11.59 9.60
C VAL A 156 -5.90 10.07 9.52
N LYS A 157 -6.50 9.39 8.53
CA LYS A 157 -6.43 7.93 8.38
C LYS A 157 -5.00 7.46 8.12
N ASN A 158 -4.26 8.14 7.25
CA ASN A 158 -2.87 7.78 6.95
C ASN A 158 -1.95 8.13 8.11
N ALA A 159 -2.14 9.30 8.72
CA ALA A 159 -1.43 9.68 9.91
C ALA A 159 -1.54 8.59 10.99
N LYS A 160 -2.76 8.17 11.30
CA LYS A 160 -3.00 7.09 12.26
C LYS A 160 -2.35 5.78 11.84
N THR A 161 -2.44 5.42 10.56
CA THR A 161 -1.85 4.19 10.02
C THR A 161 -0.33 4.20 10.17
N VAL A 162 0.34 5.26 9.73
CA VAL A 162 1.80 5.41 9.81
C VAL A 162 2.26 5.45 11.27
N ALA A 163 1.54 6.17 12.14
CA ALA A 163 1.85 6.23 13.57
C ALA A 163 1.78 4.84 14.22
N ILE A 164 0.74 4.05 13.95
CA ILE A 164 0.63 2.68 14.46
C ILE A 164 1.70 1.77 13.85
N GLN A 165 1.95 1.85 12.56
CA GLN A 165 2.94 0.99 11.89
C GLN A 165 4.36 1.24 12.39
N LYS A 166 4.74 2.51 12.58
CA LYS A 166 6.10 2.91 12.93
C LYS A 166 6.35 3.02 14.44
N HIS A 167 5.33 3.30 15.24
CA HIS A 167 5.45 3.56 16.69
C HIS A 167 4.63 2.61 17.58
N ASP A 168 4.17 1.47 17.08
CA ASP A 168 3.63 0.42 17.95
C ASP A 168 4.74 -0.18 18.83
N ALA A 169 4.60 0.02 20.15
CA ALA A 169 5.59 -0.40 21.12
C ALA A 169 5.86 -1.91 21.11
N LYS A 170 4.84 -2.75 20.83
CA LYS A 170 5.01 -4.21 20.76
C LYS A 170 5.81 -4.60 19.52
N LYS A 171 5.52 -4.01 18.36
CA LYS A 171 6.26 -4.24 17.11
C LYS A 171 7.72 -3.82 17.24
N LEU A 172 7.97 -2.62 17.77
CA LEU A 172 9.33 -2.12 17.99
C LEU A 172 10.10 -2.99 18.97
N THR A 173 9.48 -3.39 20.09
CA THR A 173 10.13 -4.26 21.08
C THR A 173 10.47 -5.63 20.48
N ARG A 174 9.54 -6.24 19.72
CA ARG A 174 9.81 -7.52 19.02
C ARG A 174 10.97 -7.38 18.03
N LEU A 175 10.98 -6.30 17.25
CA LEU A 175 12.03 -6.03 16.27
C LEU A 175 13.40 -5.84 16.94
N MET A 176 13.47 -5.01 17.98
CA MET A 176 14.71 -4.80 18.75
C MET A 176 15.21 -6.09 19.38
N THR A 177 14.31 -6.88 19.97
CA THR A 177 14.64 -8.18 20.56
C THR A 177 15.19 -9.13 19.49
N ARG A 178 14.56 -9.19 18.30
CA ARG A 178 15.05 -9.97 17.16
C ARG A 178 16.49 -9.58 16.78
N VAL A 179 16.78 -8.28 16.70
CA VAL A 179 18.11 -7.77 16.37
C VAL A 179 19.12 -8.13 17.47
N TRP A 180 18.77 -7.95 18.75
CA TRP A 180 19.65 -8.29 19.88
C TRP A 180 19.93 -9.78 20.00
N GLU A 181 18.95 -10.62 19.72
CA GLU A 181 19.10 -12.08 19.64
C GLU A 181 19.82 -12.52 18.36
N SER A 182 20.18 -11.58 17.47
CA SER A 182 20.78 -11.86 16.17
C SER A 182 19.97 -12.86 15.34
N ARG A 183 18.64 -12.87 15.49
CA ARG A 183 17.74 -13.74 14.73
C ARG A 183 17.71 -13.29 13.27
N LYS A 184 18.26 -14.14 12.41
CA LYS A 184 18.45 -13.84 10.99
C LYS A 184 17.24 -14.20 10.15
N ILE A 185 17.04 -13.48 9.05
CA ILE A 185 16.31 -14.01 7.90
C ILE A 185 17.29 -14.70 6.93
N ASP A 186 16.86 -15.75 6.25
CA ASP A 186 17.67 -16.37 5.19
C ASP A 186 17.17 -15.95 3.82
N VAL A 187 18.01 -15.32 3.03
CA VAL A 187 17.70 -14.98 1.64
C VAL A 187 18.29 -16.03 0.73
N ILE A 188 17.44 -16.66 -0.07
CA ILE A 188 17.78 -17.80 -0.93
C ILE A 188 17.72 -17.35 -2.37
N MET A 189 18.76 -17.71 -3.13
CA MET A 189 18.84 -17.43 -4.56
C MET A 189 19.31 -18.66 -5.31
N ILE A 190 18.79 -18.84 -6.51
CA ILE A 190 19.22 -19.89 -7.44
C ILE A 190 19.96 -19.21 -8.60
N GLY A 191 21.24 -19.54 -8.76
CA GLY A 191 22.11 -18.92 -9.77
C GLY A 191 22.15 -19.72 -11.08
N TRP A 192 22.05 -19.03 -12.23
CA TRP A 192 22.18 -19.64 -13.57
C TRP A 192 22.50 -18.64 -14.69
N LYS A 193 23.73 -18.64 -15.22
CA LYS A 193 24.15 -17.98 -16.49
C LYS A 193 23.82 -16.48 -16.67
N ASN A 194 23.39 -15.78 -15.64
CA ASN A 194 22.80 -14.45 -15.71
C ASN A 194 23.56 -13.43 -14.84
N LEU A 195 24.88 -13.39 -15.03
CA LEU A 195 25.82 -12.81 -14.08
C LEU A 195 25.59 -11.32 -13.81
N ARG A 196 25.20 -10.54 -14.81
CA ARG A 196 24.99 -9.09 -14.65
C ARG A 196 23.78 -8.80 -13.77
N GLU A 197 22.65 -9.40 -14.12
CA GLU A 197 21.43 -9.30 -13.33
C GLU A 197 21.65 -9.80 -11.91
N HIS A 198 22.28 -10.98 -11.78
CA HIS A 198 22.54 -11.60 -10.49
C HIS A 198 23.39 -10.72 -9.57
N GLN A 199 24.41 -10.08 -10.13
CA GLN A 199 25.23 -9.14 -9.37
C GLN A 199 24.43 -7.91 -8.92
N GLU A 200 23.57 -7.36 -9.78
CA GLU A 200 22.73 -6.23 -9.39
C GLU A 200 21.71 -6.62 -8.32
N VAL A 201 21.08 -7.79 -8.42
CA VAL A 201 20.19 -8.31 -7.38
C VAL A 201 20.91 -8.42 -6.03
N LEU A 202 22.11 -9.02 -5.99
CA LEU A 202 22.91 -9.12 -4.77
C LEU A 202 23.31 -7.75 -4.23
N ASN A 203 23.79 -6.83 -5.09
CA ASN A 203 24.18 -5.49 -4.67
C ASN A 203 23.03 -4.75 -3.99
N ARG A 204 21.82 -4.83 -4.57
CA ARG A 204 20.62 -4.19 -4.01
C ARG A 204 20.16 -4.85 -2.73
N LEU A 205 20.24 -6.18 -2.65
CA LEU A 205 19.96 -6.92 -1.42
C LEU A 205 20.84 -6.43 -0.27
N TYR A 206 22.15 -6.37 -0.47
CA TYR A 206 23.07 -5.85 0.56
C TYR A 206 22.90 -4.35 0.84
N LYS A 207 22.50 -3.56 -0.16
CA LYS A 207 22.27 -2.11 0.00
C LYS A 207 21.01 -1.80 0.85
N TYR A 208 19.95 -2.59 0.70
CA TYR A 208 18.62 -2.25 1.21
C TYR A 208 18.13 -3.15 2.35
N THR A 209 18.86 -4.20 2.75
CA THR A 209 18.49 -5.04 3.89
C THR A 209 19.05 -4.46 5.18
N ALA A 210 18.20 -4.31 6.20
CA ALA A 210 18.54 -3.68 7.47
C ALA A 210 18.68 -4.69 8.62
N LEU A 211 17.89 -5.76 8.60
CA LEU A 211 17.92 -6.81 9.61
C LEU A 211 19.15 -7.70 9.47
N PRO A 212 19.59 -8.39 10.55
CA PRO A 212 20.51 -9.51 10.43
C PRO A 212 19.99 -10.53 9.41
N PHE A 213 20.83 -10.93 8.45
CA PHE A 213 20.44 -11.86 7.39
C PHE A 213 21.61 -12.72 6.93
N SER A 214 21.29 -13.87 6.35
CA SER A 214 22.20 -14.69 5.54
C SER A 214 21.77 -14.64 4.09
N VAL A 215 22.71 -14.82 3.16
CA VAL A 215 22.41 -15.07 1.76
C VAL A 215 22.96 -16.43 1.39
N THR A 216 22.12 -17.33 0.90
CA THR A 216 22.55 -18.63 0.40
C THR A 216 22.22 -18.75 -1.08
N VAL A 217 23.27 -18.88 -1.91
CA VAL A 217 23.12 -19.08 -3.35
C VAL A 217 23.36 -20.55 -3.69
N CYS A 218 22.39 -21.18 -4.35
CA CYS A 218 22.56 -22.49 -4.97
C CYS A 218 22.93 -22.29 -6.46
N ALA A 219 24.19 -22.56 -6.81
CA ALA A 219 24.71 -22.37 -8.15
C ALA A 219 24.37 -23.58 -9.04
N ASN A 220 23.32 -23.48 -9.85
CA ASN A 220 22.91 -24.57 -10.73
C ASN A 220 23.80 -24.72 -11.97
N SER A 221 24.71 -23.77 -12.23
CA SER A 221 25.73 -23.87 -13.28
C SER A 221 27.02 -24.49 -12.75
N ASN A 222 27.65 -25.32 -13.57
CA ASN A 222 28.96 -25.91 -13.29
C ASN A 222 30.09 -25.19 -14.07
N GLU A 223 29.78 -24.08 -14.75
CA GLU A 223 30.78 -23.33 -15.50
C GLU A 223 31.64 -22.49 -14.54
N ASP A 224 32.97 -22.65 -14.60
CA ASP A 224 33.92 -21.97 -13.70
C ASP A 224 33.71 -20.45 -13.67
N GLU A 225 33.39 -19.84 -14.82
CA GLU A 225 33.16 -18.40 -14.92
C GLU A 225 31.93 -17.96 -14.11
N ASP A 226 30.86 -18.76 -14.11
CA ASP A 226 29.63 -18.51 -13.34
C ASP A 226 29.85 -18.69 -11.84
N ILE A 227 30.80 -19.53 -11.43
CA ILE A 227 31.10 -19.78 -10.01
C ILE A 227 32.04 -18.71 -9.47
N ARG A 228 33.05 -18.29 -10.23
CA ARG A 228 34.06 -17.29 -9.83
C ARG A 228 33.45 -15.94 -9.43
N ILE A 229 32.27 -15.58 -9.95
CA ILE A 229 31.61 -14.35 -9.54
C ILE A 229 31.25 -14.31 -8.04
N TYR A 230 31.17 -15.48 -7.40
CA TYR A 230 30.84 -15.58 -5.98
C TYR A 230 32.06 -15.40 -5.08
N ASP A 231 33.28 -15.55 -5.59
CA ASP A 231 34.53 -15.37 -4.82
C ASP A 231 34.61 -13.96 -4.21
N LYS A 232 34.16 -12.94 -4.96
CA LYS A 232 34.10 -11.56 -4.47
C LYS A 232 33.08 -11.36 -3.35
N TYR A 233 32.01 -12.16 -3.30
CA TYR A 233 30.99 -12.07 -2.26
C TYR A 233 31.40 -12.88 -1.02
N LEU A 234 31.94 -14.08 -1.22
CA LEU A 234 32.51 -14.92 -0.17
C LEU A 234 33.64 -14.19 0.59
N SER A 235 34.51 -13.48 -0.13
CA SER A 235 35.59 -12.69 0.47
C SER A 235 35.12 -11.41 1.15
N LYS A 236 34.00 -10.81 0.70
CA LYS A 236 33.51 -9.52 1.19
C LYS A 236 32.49 -9.64 2.32
N TYR A 237 31.67 -10.67 2.31
CA TYR A 237 30.50 -10.78 3.18
C TYR A 237 30.52 -12.10 3.96
N ALA A 238 30.73 -12.02 5.28
CA ALA A 238 30.76 -13.18 6.16
C ALA A 238 29.40 -13.90 6.28
N ASN A 239 28.31 -13.27 5.83
CA ASN A 239 26.96 -13.81 5.83
C ASN A 239 26.52 -14.35 4.45
N PHE A 240 27.46 -14.53 3.51
CA PHE A 240 27.21 -15.13 2.20
C PHE A 240 27.65 -16.60 2.17
N ASN A 241 26.76 -17.47 1.71
CA ASN A 241 26.99 -18.91 1.56
C ASN A 241 26.77 -19.32 0.10
N LEU A 242 27.58 -20.28 -0.37
CA LEU A 242 27.49 -20.83 -1.72
C LEU A 242 27.33 -22.35 -1.65
N ILE A 243 26.34 -22.88 -2.37
CA ILE A 243 26.13 -24.31 -2.57
C ILE A 243 26.37 -24.62 -4.04
N ILE A 244 27.28 -25.55 -4.31
CA ILE A 244 27.59 -26.04 -5.66
C ILE A 244 27.13 -27.50 -5.74
N PRO A 245 25.89 -27.78 -6.21
CA PRO A 245 25.37 -29.14 -6.30
C PRO A 245 26.13 -30.02 -7.30
N GLY A 246 26.84 -29.45 -8.28
CA GLY A 246 27.49 -30.20 -9.36
C GLY A 246 26.54 -30.64 -10.47
N TYR A 247 25.28 -30.20 -10.45
CA TYR A 247 24.26 -30.46 -11.47
C TYR A 247 23.17 -29.38 -11.40
N ASN A 248 22.30 -29.29 -12.41
CA ASN A 248 21.14 -28.40 -12.34
C ASN A 248 20.08 -28.96 -11.37
N ALA A 249 20.02 -28.41 -10.15
CA ALA A 249 19.02 -28.82 -9.15
C ALA A 249 17.63 -28.21 -9.39
N TYR A 250 17.45 -27.43 -10.46
CA TYR A 250 16.25 -26.64 -10.73
C TYR A 250 15.93 -25.67 -9.58
N VAL A 251 14.75 -25.03 -9.63
CA VAL A 251 14.38 -23.97 -8.69
C VAL A 251 13.87 -24.57 -7.38
N GLY A 252 12.92 -25.50 -7.43
CA GLY A 252 12.34 -26.10 -6.24
C GLY A 252 13.37 -26.85 -5.39
N PRO A 253 13.98 -27.93 -5.92
CA PRO A 253 14.98 -28.70 -5.17
C PRO A 253 16.24 -27.89 -4.82
N GLY A 254 16.67 -26.97 -5.68
CA GLY A 254 17.75 -26.03 -5.36
C GLY A 254 17.41 -25.12 -4.16
N THR A 255 16.15 -24.70 -4.05
CA THR A 255 15.65 -23.91 -2.91
C THR A 255 15.67 -24.73 -1.62
N ASN A 256 15.24 -26.00 -1.66
CA ASN A 256 15.34 -26.91 -0.51
C ASN A 256 16.78 -27.00 0.02
N LYS A 257 17.75 -27.24 -0.86
CA LYS A 257 19.17 -27.32 -0.47
C LYS A 257 19.66 -26.06 0.24
N ALA A 258 19.28 -24.89 -0.28
CA ALA A 258 19.66 -23.61 0.32
C ALA A 258 18.99 -23.37 1.68
N ILE A 259 17.71 -23.74 1.80
CA ILE A 259 16.96 -23.70 3.05
C ILE A 259 17.58 -24.61 4.11
N ASP A 260 17.93 -25.85 3.75
CA ASP A 260 18.48 -26.86 4.67
C ASP A 260 19.86 -26.46 5.23
N ASN A 261 20.57 -25.56 4.55
CA ASN A 261 21.85 -24.98 5.00
C ASN A 261 21.68 -23.65 5.75
N GLY A 262 20.44 -23.19 5.91
CA GLY A 262 20.08 -21.97 6.63
C GLY A 262 19.64 -22.24 8.07
N SER A 263 19.53 -21.18 8.86
CA SER A 263 19.04 -21.24 10.25
C SER A 263 18.03 -20.13 10.58
N GLY A 264 17.66 -19.31 9.61
CA GLY A 264 16.69 -18.22 9.76
C GLY A 264 15.28 -18.77 9.96
N ASP A 265 14.53 -18.18 10.88
CA ASP A 265 13.14 -18.56 11.16
C ASP A 265 12.19 -18.22 9.99
N ILE A 266 12.57 -17.25 9.17
CA ILE A 266 11.93 -16.87 7.92
C ILE A 266 12.96 -16.98 6.80
N CYS A 267 12.59 -17.69 5.73
CA CYS A 267 13.39 -17.78 4.53
C CYS A 267 12.71 -17.02 3.38
N VAL A 268 13.44 -16.21 2.64
CA VAL A 268 12.95 -15.42 1.51
C VAL A 268 13.61 -15.92 0.24
N TYR A 269 12.83 -16.44 -0.69
CA TYR A 269 13.31 -16.72 -2.03
C TYR A 269 13.36 -15.41 -2.83
N LEU A 270 14.50 -15.13 -3.46
CA LEU A 270 14.72 -14.00 -4.34
C LEU A 270 15.29 -14.49 -5.68
N CYS A 271 14.56 -14.27 -6.77
CA CYS A 271 15.02 -14.60 -8.11
C CYS A 271 16.31 -13.85 -8.43
N GLY A 272 17.39 -14.59 -8.64
CA GLY A 272 18.69 -14.02 -8.98
C GLY A 272 18.79 -13.41 -10.37
N ARG A 273 17.69 -13.33 -11.14
CA ARG A 273 17.66 -12.71 -12.48
C ARG A 273 16.76 -11.49 -12.55
N GLU A 274 15.56 -11.60 -12.00
CA GLU A 274 14.53 -10.59 -12.20
C GLU A 274 13.92 -10.11 -10.87
N GLY A 275 14.46 -10.54 -9.73
CA GLY A 275 13.99 -10.15 -8.39
C GLY A 275 14.79 -8.95 -7.87
N PHE A 276 14.22 -7.75 -7.88
CA PHE A 276 14.94 -6.54 -7.46
C PHE A 276 14.32 -5.91 -6.20
N ILE A 277 15.17 -5.63 -5.22
CA ILE A 277 14.82 -4.78 -4.06
C ILE A 277 14.96 -3.31 -4.48
N LEU A 278 13.93 -2.51 -4.25
CA LEU A 278 13.85 -1.12 -4.70
C LEU A 278 14.24 -0.11 -3.61
N LYS A 279 13.96 -0.42 -2.34
CA LYS A 279 14.24 0.48 -1.20
C LYS A 279 14.34 -0.29 0.11
N SER A 280 14.93 0.37 1.12
CA SER A 280 15.05 -0.18 2.48
C SER A 280 13.69 -0.41 3.15
N GLY A 281 13.67 -1.33 4.11
CA GLY A 281 12.47 -1.69 4.89
C GLY A 281 11.65 -2.85 4.31
N TRP A 282 12.08 -3.42 3.19
CA TRP A 282 11.44 -4.58 2.56
C TRP A 282 11.42 -5.79 3.52
N ASP A 283 12.53 -6.05 4.18
CA ASP A 283 12.79 -7.12 5.13
C ASP A 283 12.01 -6.93 6.44
N LEU A 284 11.94 -5.69 6.93
CA LEU A 284 11.09 -5.33 8.08
C LEU A 284 9.63 -5.66 7.80
N ASN A 285 9.13 -5.32 6.62
CA ASN A 285 7.75 -5.64 6.23
C ASN A 285 7.51 -7.14 6.15
N VAL A 286 8.47 -7.91 5.62
CA VAL A 286 8.36 -9.38 5.61
C VAL A 286 8.26 -9.94 7.02
N VAL A 287 9.18 -9.54 7.91
CA VAL A 287 9.21 -10.03 9.29
C VAL A 287 7.95 -9.63 10.05
N HIS A 288 7.52 -8.37 9.96
CA HIS A 288 6.30 -7.92 10.60
C HIS A 288 5.07 -8.67 10.11
N TYR A 289 4.94 -8.87 8.80
CA TYR A 289 3.81 -9.62 8.24
C TYR A 289 3.81 -11.07 8.74
N MET A 290 4.96 -11.75 8.70
CA MET A 290 5.07 -13.14 9.12
C MET A 290 4.86 -13.30 10.63
N ASP A 291 5.33 -12.35 11.46
CA ASP A 291 5.12 -12.39 12.91
C ASP A 291 3.66 -12.10 13.30
N ASP A 292 2.99 -11.20 12.58
CA ASP A 292 1.58 -10.88 12.81
C ASP A 292 0.64 -11.99 12.29
N ASN A 293 1.12 -12.89 11.43
CA ASN A 293 0.35 -13.97 10.81
C ASN A 293 0.97 -15.37 11.03
N PRO A 294 0.95 -15.91 12.26
CA PRO A 294 1.65 -17.15 12.61
C PRO A 294 1.17 -18.40 11.84
N SER A 295 -0.08 -18.42 11.36
CA SER A 295 -0.64 -19.52 10.55
C SER A 295 -0.26 -19.46 9.07
N VAL A 296 0.35 -18.36 8.60
CA VAL A 296 0.82 -18.25 7.22
C VAL A 296 2.15 -18.99 7.09
N GLY A 297 2.17 -19.95 6.17
CA GLY A 297 3.34 -20.76 5.83
C GLY A 297 4.17 -20.13 4.71
N VAL A 298 3.50 -19.64 3.65
CA VAL A 298 4.13 -18.98 2.49
C VAL A 298 3.42 -17.66 2.23
N ALA A 299 4.19 -16.60 2.01
CA ALA A 299 3.66 -15.28 1.70
C ALA A 299 4.37 -14.66 0.49
N GLY A 300 3.62 -14.02 -0.40
CA GLY A 300 4.16 -13.31 -1.56
C GLY A 300 3.04 -12.63 -2.31
N THR A 301 3.16 -12.45 -3.62
CA THR A 301 2.02 -11.98 -4.43
C THR A 301 1.09 -13.15 -4.73
N LEU A 302 -0.13 -13.10 -4.22
CA LEU A 302 -1.17 -14.07 -4.51
C LEU A 302 -1.70 -13.85 -5.92
N CYS A 303 -1.73 -14.94 -6.67
CA CYS A 303 -2.14 -14.98 -8.06
C CYS A 303 -3.21 -16.05 -8.27
N TYR A 304 -3.89 -15.91 -9.40
CA TYR A 304 -4.87 -16.87 -9.90
C TYR A 304 -4.50 -17.24 -11.32
N SER A 305 -4.75 -18.49 -11.70
CA SER A 305 -4.57 -18.91 -13.09
C SER A 305 -5.83 -18.65 -13.90
N PRO A 306 -5.71 -18.05 -15.10
CA PRO A 306 -6.84 -17.92 -16.02
C PRO A 306 -7.31 -19.28 -16.56
N SER A 307 -6.44 -20.30 -16.55
CA SER A 307 -6.72 -21.62 -17.11
C SER A 307 -7.30 -22.62 -16.08
N TYR A 308 -7.13 -22.36 -14.79
CA TYR A 308 -7.65 -23.21 -13.71
C TYR A 308 -7.90 -22.35 -12.47
N LEU A 309 -9.16 -22.25 -12.03
CA LEU A 309 -9.54 -21.38 -10.91
C LEU A 309 -10.03 -22.18 -9.71
N THR A 310 -10.83 -23.20 -9.99
CA THR A 310 -11.53 -23.99 -8.98
C THR A 310 -10.95 -25.39 -8.88
N GLY A 311 -11.22 -26.10 -7.79
CA GLY A 311 -10.70 -27.47 -7.58
C GLY A 311 -10.99 -28.42 -8.74
N LYS A 312 -12.17 -28.34 -9.35
CA LYS A 312 -12.53 -29.12 -10.55
C LYS A 312 -11.68 -28.81 -11.79
N ASP A 313 -11.05 -27.63 -11.85
CA ASP A 313 -10.23 -27.24 -12.99
C ASP A 313 -8.79 -27.78 -12.87
N TYR A 314 -8.37 -28.21 -11.67
CA TYR A 314 -6.98 -28.61 -11.39
C TYR A 314 -6.54 -29.85 -12.16
N GLU A 315 -7.47 -30.77 -12.46
CA GLU A 315 -7.19 -31.95 -13.29
C GLU A 315 -6.68 -31.58 -14.69
N ASN A 316 -6.97 -30.36 -15.17
CA ASN A 316 -6.49 -29.86 -16.45
C ASN A 316 -5.05 -29.32 -16.40
N ILE A 317 -4.42 -29.25 -15.22
CA ILE A 317 -3.02 -28.85 -15.11
C ILE A 317 -2.14 -29.99 -15.63
N PRO A 318 -1.24 -29.75 -16.61
CA PRO A 318 -0.45 -30.83 -17.24
C PRO A 318 0.38 -31.69 -16.29
N LEU A 319 0.79 -31.15 -15.14
CA LEU A 319 1.56 -31.87 -14.13
C LEU A 319 0.74 -32.28 -12.89
N PHE A 320 -0.59 -32.15 -12.92
CA PHE A 320 -1.43 -32.42 -11.75
C PHE A 320 -1.23 -33.83 -11.19
N GLU A 321 -0.98 -34.82 -12.05
CA GLU A 321 -0.72 -36.19 -11.60
C GLU A 321 0.49 -36.34 -10.66
N LYS A 322 1.42 -35.39 -10.71
CA LYS A 322 2.62 -35.31 -9.86
C LYS A 322 2.44 -34.39 -8.65
N PHE A 323 1.27 -33.76 -8.50
CA PHE A 323 1.00 -32.91 -7.34
C PHE A 323 0.84 -33.79 -6.10
N ARG A 324 1.35 -33.32 -4.97
CA ARG A 324 1.11 -33.96 -3.68
C ARG A 324 -0.31 -33.65 -3.19
N ASN A 325 -0.95 -34.63 -2.55
CA ASN A 325 -2.30 -34.53 -1.97
C ASN A 325 -3.42 -34.15 -2.97
N LYS A 326 -3.47 -34.82 -4.13
CA LYS A 326 -4.46 -34.57 -5.20
C LYS A 326 -5.92 -34.57 -4.72
N ASN A 327 -6.25 -35.42 -3.75
CA ASN A 327 -7.59 -35.54 -3.14
C ASN A 327 -8.14 -34.19 -2.67
N TYR A 328 -7.28 -33.28 -2.22
CA TYR A 328 -7.70 -31.97 -1.71
C TYR A 328 -8.47 -31.14 -2.76
N ALA A 329 -8.14 -31.26 -4.06
CA ALA A 329 -8.87 -30.58 -5.12
C ALA A 329 -10.22 -31.27 -5.40
N HIS A 330 -10.22 -32.61 -5.45
CA HIS A 330 -11.42 -33.42 -5.70
C HIS A 330 -12.46 -33.27 -4.58
N GLU A 331 -12.01 -33.14 -3.33
CA GLU A 331 -12.87 -32.89 -2.17
C GLU A 331 -13.42 -31.46 -2.13
N ASN A 332 -12.81 -30.52 -2.87
CA ASN A 332 -13.16 -29.11 -2.88
C ASN A 332 -13.40 -28.57 -4.31
N PRO A 333 -14.32 -29.16 -5.10
CA PRO A 333 -14.43 -28.91 -6.54
C PRO A 333 -14.81 -27.47 -6.90
N ASN A 334 -15.56 -26.78 -6.03
CA ASN A 334 -16.00 -25.39 -6.24
C ASN A 334 -15.14 -24.36 -5.50
N ARG A 335 -14.17 -24.80 -4.70
CA ARG A 335 -13.26 -23.88 -3.99
C ARG A 335 -12.40 -23.16 -5.01
N VAL A 336 -12.31 -21.84 -4.90
CA VAL A 336 -11.35 -21.03 -5.65
C VAL A 336 -9.98 -21.19 -5.01
N PHE A 337 -8.98 -21.54 -5.82
CA PHE A 337 -7.60 -21.67 -5.38
C PHE A 337 -6.74 -20.50 -5.88
N GLN A 338 -5.77 -20.14 -5.04
CA GLN A 338 -4.71 -19.17 -5.34
C GLN A 338 -3.36 -19.84 -5.19
N HIS A 339 -2.34 -19.20 -5.71
CA HIS A 339 -0.95 -19.57 -5.43
C HIS A 339 -0.12 -18.32 -5.15
N VAL A 340 0.94 -18.48 -4.36
CA VAL A 340 1.97 -17.45 -4.24
C VAL A 340 2.83 -17.52 -5.48
N GLN A 341 2.89 -16.43 -6.25
CA GLN A 341 3.69 -16.36 -7.47
C GLN A 341 5.17 -16.57 -7.16
N GLY A 342 5.81 -17.47 -7.91
CA GLY A 342 7.26 -17.69 -7.79
C GLY A 342 8.08 -16.44 -8.11
N GLY A 343 9.39 -16.50 -7.86
CA GLY A 343 10.32 -15.41 -8.18
C GLY A 343 10.63 -14.47 -7.02
N LEU A 344 9.66 -14.22 -6.13
CA LEU A 344 9.89 -13.49 -4.89
C LEU A 344 8.81 -13.80 -3.85
N PHE A 345 9.18 -14.49 -2.77
CA PHE A 345 8.26 -14.88 -1.70
C PHE A 345 9.00 -15.20 -0.40
N ALA A 346 8.30 -15.21 0.72
CA ALA A 346 8.76 -15.64 2.03
C ALA A 346 8.10 -16.97 2.44
N LEU A 347 8.83 -17.79 3.19
CA LEU A 347 8.35 -19.03 3.79
C LEU A 347 8.77 -19.12 5.25
N ARG A 348 7.94 -19.75 6.06
CA ARG A 348 8.22 -20.02 7.47
C ARG A 348 9.04 -21.30 7.62
N ARG A 349 10.21 -21.23 8.26
CA ARG A 349 11.07 -22.40 8.55
C ARG A 349 10.30 -23.51 9.25
N LYS A 350 9.56 -23.17 10.31
CA LYS A 350 8.72 -24.12 11.06
C LYS A 350 7.72 -24.89 10.18
N MET A 351 7.13 -24.25 9.16
CA MET A 351 6.21 -24.93 8.26
C MET A 351 6.97 -25.92 7.37
N TYR A 352 8.07 -25.46 6.77
CA TYR A 352 8.94 -26.31 5.95
C TYR A 352 9.43 -27.53 6.74
N ASP A 353 9.83 -27.37 7.99
CA ASP A 353 10.32 -28.49 8.82
C ASP A 353 9.21 -29.52 9.11
N GLN A 354 7.95 -29.09 9.11
CA GLN A 354 6.79 -29.96 9.38
C GLN A 354 6.28 -30.71 8.16
N ILE A 355 6.21 -30.05 7.00
CA ILE A 355 5.57 -30.61 5.80
C ILE A 355 6.56 -30.88 4.67
N GLY A 356 7.84 -30.52 4.84
CA GLY A 356 8.86 -30.56 3.81
C GLY A 356 8.80 -29.38 2.84
N GLY A 357 9.71 -29.40 1.87
CA GLY A 357 9.87 -28.33 0.88
C GLY A 357 9.22 -28.60 -0.47
N PHE A 358 9.84 -28.04 -1.51
CA PHE A 358 9.42 -28.17 -2.91
C PHE A 358 9.56 -29.60 -3.43
N SER A 359 8.65 -30.00 -4.32
CA SER A 359 8.62 -31.35 -4.91
C SER A 359 9.81 -31.62 -5.84
N GLN A 360 10.33 -32.84 -5.79
CA GLN A 360 11.31 -33.34 -6.77
C GLN A 360 10.65 -33.70 -8.12
N GLU A 361 9.36 -34.03 -8.11
CA GLU A 361 8.61 -34.43 -9.32
C GLU A 361 8.07 -33.22 -10.10
N VAL A 362 7.93 -32.07 -9.43
CA VAL A 362 7.55 -30.77 -10.00
C VAL A 362 8.65 -29.73 -9.71
N PRO A 363 9.88 -29.92 -10.24
CA PRO A 363 11.07 -29.21 -9.77
C PRO A 363 11.22 -27.78 -10.30
N HIS A 364 10.45 -27.39 -11.33
CA HIS A 364 10.59 -26.10 -12.00
C HIS A 364 9.24 -25.53 -12.49
N SER A 365 8.68 -26.07 -13.57
CA SER A 365 7.37 -25.64 -14.09
C SER A 365 6.27 -26.01 -13.10
N TYR A 366 5.33 -25.08 -12.83
CA TYR A 366 4.25 -25.24 -11.85
C TYR A 366 4.71 -25.44 -10.40
N THR A 367 6.00 -25.25 -10.09
CA THR A 367 6.53 -25.49 -8.74
C THR A 367 5.90 -24.57 -7.69
N ASP A 368 5.59 -23.33 -8.06
CA ASP A 368 4.92 -22.34 -7.23
C ASP A 368 3.44 -22.69 -6.98
N VAL A 369 2.75 -23.16 -8.02
CA VAL A 369 1.37 -23.66 -7.95
C VAL A 369 1.28 -24.92 -7.10
N GLU A 370 2.12 -25.92 -7.37
CA GLU A 370 2.14 -27.19 -6.64
C GLU A 370 2.47 -26.99 -5.17
N TYR A 371 3.49 -26.19 -4.85
CA TYR A 371 3.87 -25.98 -3.46
C TYR A 371 2.83 -25.17 -2.70
N SER A 372 2.24 -24.14 -3.33
CA SER A 372 1.14 -23.38 -2.71
C SER A 372 -0.06 -24.26 -2.41
N TYR A 373 -0.46 -25.10 -3.37
CA TYR A 373 -1.53 -26.08 -3.22
C TYR A 373 -1.22 -27.07 -2.08
N TYR A 374 0.00 -27.61 -2.05
CA TYR A 374 0.42 -28.57 -1.04
C TYR A 374 0.41 -27.95 0.37
N VAL A 375 0.93 -26.73 0.53
CA VAL A 375 0.92 -25.96 1.79
C VAL A 375 -0.51 -25.83 2.34
N GLU A 376 -1.47 -25.43 1.52
CA GLU A 376 -2.88 -25.34 1.94
C GLU A 376 -3.48 -26.70 2.27
N SER A 377 -3.18 -27.71 1.45
CA SER A 377 -3.66 -29.08 1.66
C SER A 377 -3.17 -29.70 2.97
N MET A 378 -2.08 -29.16 3.54
CA MET A 378 -1.50 -29.56 4.81
C MET A 378 -1.94 -28.66 5.99
N GLY A 379 -2.93 -27.78 5.78
CA GLY A 379 -3.54 -26.95 6.81
C GLY A 379 -2.85 -25.62 7.11
N TRP A 380 -1.79 -25.27 6.37
CA TRP A 380 -1.15 -23.95 6.46
C TRP A 380 -1.84 -22.94 5.54
N LYS A 381 -1.69 -21.64 5.81
CA LYS A 381 -2.26 -20.58 4.97
C LYS A 381 -1.23 -19.97 4.01
N LEU A 382 -1.71 -19.53 2.86
CA LEU A 382 -1.00 -18.59 2.00
C LEU A 382 -1.28 -17.15 2.46
N GLY A 383 -0.35 -16.24 2.21
CA GLY A 383 -0.47 -14.82 2.56
C GLY A 383 -0.09 -13.87 1.43
N GLU A 384 -0.79 -12.75 1.33
CA GLU A 384 -0.38 -11.61 0.49
C GLU A 384 0.67 -10.79 1.24
N LEU A 385 1.88 -10.71 0.71
CA LEU A 385 2.99 -10.00 1.33
C LEU A 385 2.99 -8.52 0.89
N PRO A 386 2.70 -7.57 1.80
CA PRO A 386 2.59 -6.16 1.43
C PRO A 386 3.90 -5.62 0.87
N GLY A 387 3.81 -4.89 -0.24
CA GLY A 387 4.97 -4.26 -0.86
C GLY A 387 5.88 -5.19 -1.65
N VAL A 388 5.50 -6.47 -1.81
CA VAL A 388 6.14 -7.39 -2.74
C VAL A 388 5.24 -7.59 -3.94
N LEU A 389 5.80 -7.37 -5.13
CA LEU A 389 5.06 -7.50 -6.39
C LEU A 389 5.78 -8.48 -7.32
N SER A 390 5.39 -9.75 -7.26
CA SER A 390 5.77 -10.80 -8.19
C SER A 390 4.64 -11.09 -9.17
N LEU A 391 4.81 -10.70 -10.43
CA LEU A 391 3.90 -10.98 -11.53
C LEU A 391 4.55 -11.93 -12.53
N PHE A 392 3.78 -12.41 -13.50
CA PHE A 392 4.30 -13.19 -14.62
C PHE A 392 4.22 -12.35 -15.91
N ASN A 393 5.06 -12.66 -16.92
CA ASN A 393 5.07 -11.92 -18.19
C ASN A 393 3.72 -11.94 -18.93
N LYS A 394 2.89 -12.94 -18.65
CA LYS A 394 1.51 -13.06 -19.16
C LYS A 394 0.45 -12.39 -18.26
N THR A 395 0.81 -11.93 -17.07
CA THR A 395 -0.11 -11.19 -16.20
C THR A 395 -0.52 -9.88 -16.87
N ARG A 396 -1.82 -9.61 -16.85
CA ARG A 396 -2.41 -8.40 -17.43
C ARG A 396 -3.37 -7.78 -16.41
N PRO A 397 -3.31 -6.46 -16.17
CA PRO A 397 -2.31 -5.53 -16.70
C PRO A 397 -0.91 -5.81 -16.09
N GLY A 398 0.14 -5.43 -16.83
CA GLY A 398 1.52 -5.79 -16.51
C GLY A 398 2.10 -5.01 -15.33
N LEU A 399 3.35 -5.29 -14.94
CA LEU A 399 3.99 -4.74 -13.74
C LEU A 399 3.84 -3.21 -13.54
N LYS A 400 4.00 -2.43 -14.61
CA LYS A 400 3.87 -0.96 -14.57
C LYS A 400 2.51 -0.45 -14.08
N SER A 401 1.46 -1.26 -14.15
CA SER A 401 0.14 -0.86 -13.65
C SER A 401 -0.07 -1.06 -12.16
N ARG A 402 0.75 -1.91 -11.54
CA ARG A 402 0.62 -2.26 -10.12
C ARG A 402 1.72 -1.63 -9.27
N ILE A 403 2.80 -1.13 -9.89
CA ILE A 403 3.87 -0.46 -9.17
C ILE A 403 3.45 0.92 -8.66
N ASP A 404 3.75 1.17 -7.40
CA ASP A 404 3.53 2.43 -6.72
C ASP A 404 4.54 2.66 -5.58
N SER A 405 4.31 3.68 -4.76
CA SER A 405 5.15 4.05 -3.62
C SER A 405 5.19 3.00 -2.51
N ASP A 406 4.28 2.02 -2.46
CA ASP A 406 4.24 1.03 -1.40
C ASP A 406 5.02 -0.24 -1.75
N ILE A 407 5.53 -0.33 -2.99
CA ILE A 407 6.30 -1.48 -3.45
C ILE A 407 7.77 -1.35 -3.03
N PHE A 408 8.27 -2.36 -2.33
CA PHE A 408 9.65 -2.46 -1.86
C PHE A 408 10.49 -3.42 -2.71
N ALA A 409 9.85 -4.41 -3.32
CA ALA A 409 10.54 -5.40 -4.13
C ALA A 409 9.64 -5.92 -5.26
N ILE A 410 10.26 -6.21 -6.41
CA ILE A 410 9.55 -6.55 -7.64
C ILE A 410 10.12 -7.79 -8.32
N HIS A 411 9.25 -8.48 -9.04
CA HIS A 411 9.58 -9.52 -9.98
C HIS A 411 8.49 -9.61 -11.07
N PRO A 412 8.81 -9.74 -12.36
CA PRO A 412 10.14 -9.61 -12.94
C PRO A 412 10.49 -8.12 -13.14
N GLY A 413 11.67 -7.70 -12.71
CA GLY A 413 12.30 -6.47 -13.18
C GLY A 413 13.33 -6.74 -14.27
N SER A 414 13.86 -5.66 -14.86
CA SER A 414 15.03 -5.71 -15.73
C SER A 414 16.04 -4.62 -15.35
N LEU A 415 17.30 -4.78 -15.74
CA LEU A 415 18.33 -3.75 -15.51
C LEU A 415 17.93 -2.39 -16.10
N ASP A 416 17.24 -2.39 -17.24
CA ASP A 416 16.80 -1.16 -17.92
C ASP A 416 15.64 -0.45 -17.19
N SER A 417 14.83 -1.19 -16.44
CA SER A 417 13.59 -0.67 -15.82
C SER A 417 13.69 -0.48 -14.31
N VAL A 418 14.62 -1.16 -13.63
CA VAL A 418 14.72 -1.17 -12.15
C VAL A 418 14.95 0.23 -11.57
N GLN A 419 15.68 1.10 -12.28
CA GLN A 419 15.90 2.48 -11.82
C GLN A 419 14.63 3.32 -11.89
N GLU A 420 13.83 3.18 -12.95
CA GLU A 420 12.51 3.83 -13.06
C GLU A 420 11.60 3.35 -11.92
N PHE A 421 11.58 2.04 -11.66
CA PHE A 421 10.81 1.45 -10.57
C PHE A 421 11.25 1.91 -9.19
N GLU A 422 12.55 2.04 -8.96
CA GLU A 422 13.09 2.62 -7.74
C GLU A 422 12.58 4.06 -7.55
N CYS A 423 12.66 4.91 -8.57
CA CYS A 423 12.16 6.29 -8.50
C CYS A 423 10.65 6.36 -8.19
N ILE A 424 9.84 5.48 -8.78
CA ILE A 424 8.40 5.38 -8.50
C ILE A 424 8.16 4.97 -7.05
N SER A 425 8.87 3.93 -6.58
CA SER A 425 8.72 3.39 -5.21
C SER A 425 9.15 4.37 -4.12
N GLN A 426 10.07 5.29 -4.45
CA GLN A 426 10.56 6.34 -3.57
C GLN A 426 9.75 7.64 -3.70
N GLY A 427 8.68 7.67 -4.51
CA GLY A 427 7.86 8.86 -4.72
C GLY A 427 8.58 10.00 -5.44
N LYS A 428 9.75 9.75 -6.05
CA LYS A 428 10.55 10.77 -6.75
C LYS A 428 9.94 11.19 -8.08
N VAL A 429 9.10 10.33 -8.66
CA VAL A 429 8.38 10.60 -9.90
C VAL A 429 6.93 10.18 -9.77
N CYS A 430 6.07 10.91 -10.47
CA CYS A 430 4.72 10.49 -10.77
C CYS A 430 4.75 9.33 -11.78
N ASN A 431 3.77 8.43 -11.71
CA ASN A 431 3.56 7.30 -12.61
C ASN A 431 2.08 7.20 -13.00
N CYS A 432 1.79 7.03 -14.28
CA CYS A 432 0.46 6.68 -14.76
C CYS A 432 0.38 5.16 -14.90
N ASN A 433 -0.37 4.52 -14.01
CA ASN A 433 -0.58 3.06 -14.03
C ASN A 433 -1.31 2.55 -15.29
N ILE A 434 -2.03 3.41 -16.03
CA ILE A 434 -2.73 3.00 -17.25
C ILE A 434 -1.78 2.88 -18.44
N CYS A 435 -0.97 3.91 -18.70
CA CYS A 435 -0.13 3.99 -19.90
C CYS A 435 1.38 3.86 -19.63
N GLY A 436 1.78 3.68 -18.36
CA GLY A 436 3.18 3.57 -17.94
C GLY A 436 4.02 4.82 -18.20
N TRP A 437 3.41 6.00 -18.17
CA TRP A 437 4.15 7.27 -18.21
C TRP A 437 4.72 7.57 -16.82
N SER A 438 5.97 8.01 -16.75
CA SER A 438 6.57 8.54 -15.51
C SER A 438 7.20 9.91 -15.74
N GLY A 439 7.11 10.81 -14.75
CA GLY A 439 7.70 12.15 -14.82
C GLY A 439 7.56 12.94 -13.52
N SER A 440 7.96 14.21 -13.50
CA SER A 440 7.98 15.04 -12.27
C SER A 440 6.59 15.30 -11.68
N SER A 441 5.60 15.59 -12.53
CA SER A 441 4.24 15.91 -12.11
C SER A 441 3.23 15.61 -13.20
N PHE A 442 2.00 15.28 -12.81
CA PHE A 442 0.86 15.29 -13.72
C PHE A 442 0.56 16.72 -14.19
N LYS A 443 -0.14 16.87 -15.32
CA LYS A 443 -0.65 18.19 -15.74
C LYS A 443 -1.87 18.54 -14.88
N CYS A 444 -2.01 19.82 -14.52
CA CYS A 444 -3.22 20.33 -13.89
C CYS A 444 -4.15 20.91 -14.96
N ASP A 445 -5.38 20.42 -15.01
CA ASP A 445 -6.45 20.91 -15.88
C ASP A 445 -7.72 21.06 -15.02
N ASP A 446 -8.23 22.29 -14.85
CA ASP A 446 -9.35 22.63 -13.94
C ASP A 446 -9.25 21.93 -12.56
N GLU A 447 -8.10 22.09 -11.89
CA GLU A 447 -7.77 21.49 -10.58
C GLU A 447 -7.63 19.95 -10.57
N LYS A 448 -7.65 19.27 -11.74
CA LYS A 448 -7.52 17.82 -11.85
C LYS A 448 -6.15 17.41 -12.39
N ALA A 449 -5.54 16.41 -11.74
CA ALA A 449 -4.29 15.81 -12.18
C ALA A 449 -4.52 14.83 -13.35
N VAL A 450 -4.13 15.22 -14.56
CA VAL A 450 -4.26 14.42 -15.79
C VAL A 450 -2.91 13.94 -16.31
N CYS A 451 -2.89 12.71 -16.83
CA CYS A 451 -1.69 12.14 -17.43
C CYS A 451 -1.27 12.93 -18.69
N PRO A 452 -0.04 13.45 -18.78
CA PRO A 452 0.39 14.22 -19.95
C PRO A 452 0.48 13.36 -21.23
N ARG A 453 0.55 12.03 -21.10
CA ARG A 453 0.63 11.10 -22.23
C ARG A 453 -0.74 10.62 -22.70
N CYS A 454 -1.57 10.09 -21.80
CA CYS A 454 -2.84 9.45 -22.18
C CYS A 454 -4.08 10.22 -21.71
N LEU A 455 -3.91 11.39 -21.11
CA LEU A 455 -4.98 12.25 -20.61
C LEU A 455 -5.92 11.62 -19.57
N SER A 456 -5.60 10.41 -19.08
CA SER A 456 -6.37 9.78 -18.00
C SER A 456 -6.44 10.68 -16.78
N SER A 457 -7.62 10.74 -16.18
CA SER A 457 -7.89 11.43 -14.93
C SER A 457 -7.41 10.63 -13.72
N SER A 458 -7.37 11.28 -12.56
CA SER A 458 -7.19 10.63 -11.26
C SER A 458 -8.22 9.50 -11.03
N SER A 459 -9.45 9.67 -11.51
CA SER A 459 -10.52 8.70 -11.33
C SER A 459 -10.30 7.44 -12.17
N ASP A 460 -9.93 7.62 -13.45
CA ASP A 460 -9.58 6.51 -14.35
C ASP A 460 -8.45 5.66 -13.76
N ARG A 461 -7.38 6.31 -13.28
CA ARG A 461 -6.21 5.65 -12.67
C ARG A 461 -6.59 4.85 -11.42
N LYS A 462 -7.55 5.34 -10.63
CA LYS A 462 -8.01 4.66 -9.41
C LYS A 462 -8.80 3.39 -9.73
N ILE A 463 -9.77 3.49 -10.65
CA ILE A 463 -10.52 2.33 -11.15
C ILE A 463 -9.57 1.30 -11.75
N PHE A 464 -8.63 1.74 -12.59
CA PHE A 464 -7.65 0.86 -13.20
C PHE A 464 -6.78 0.15 -12.17
N CYS A 465 -6.36 0.85 -11.11
CA CYS A 465 -5.56 0.27 -10.03
C CYS A 465 -6.34 -0.84 -9.31
N TRP A 466 -7.62 -0.61 -9.02
CA TRP A 466 -8.45 -1.67 -8.43
C TRP A 466 -8.59 -2.86 -9.36
N LEU A 467 -8.96 -2.61 -10.63
CA LEU A 467 -9.10 -3.67 -11.63
C LEU A 467 -7.80 -4.48 -11.74
N ALA A 468 -6.64 -3.82 -11.78
CA ALA A 468 -5.32 -4.44 -11.85
C ALA A 468 -5.00 -5.42 -10.70
N ASN A 469 -5.69 -5.33 -9.57
CA ASN A 469 -5.52 -6.21 -8.41
C ASN A 469 -6.68 -7.20 -8.23
N SER A 470 -7.65 -7.25 -9.14
CA SER A 470 -8.83 -8.09 -9.00
C SER A 470 -8.70 -9.43 -9.75
N VAL A 471 -9.49 -10.41 -9.30
CA VAL A 471 -9.68 -11.73 -9.95
C VAL A 471 -10.41 -11.66 -11.28
N TYR A 472 -11.07 -10.54 -11.57
CA TYR A 472 -11.97 -10.39 -12.70
C TYR A 472 -11.26 -10.27 -14.05
N LEU A 473 -9.98 -9.88 -14.01
CA LEU A 473 -9.19 -9.70 -15.21
C LEU A 473 -8.95 -11.02 -15.94
N SER A 474 -8.73 -10.94 -17.26
CA SER A 474 -8.44 -12.08 -18.14
C SER A 474 -9.54 -13.14 -18.27
N ARG A 475 -10.75 -12.86 -17.78
CA ARG A 475 -11.90 -13.78 -17.83
C ARG A 475 -12.92 -13.44 -18.92
N ARG A 476 -12.84 -12.24 -19.53
CA ARG A 476 -13.87 -11.71 -20.46
C ARG A 476 -15.29 -11.87 -19.91
N LEU A 477 -15.47 -11.56 -18.63
CA LEU A 477 -16.78 -11.64 -17.98
C LEU A 477 -17.76 -10.67 -18.64
N PRO A 478 -19.04 -11.04 -18.79
CA PRO A 478 -20.09 -10.07 -19.07
C PRO A 478 -20.18 -9.10 -17.89
N ALA A 479 -19.98 -7.82 -18.16
CA ALA A 479 -19.96 -6.74 -17.19
C ALA A 479 -20.62 -5.49 -17.78
N ILE A 480 -21.05 -4.58 -16.91
CA ILE A 480 -21.62 -3.29 -17.30
C ILE A 480 -20.78 -2.15 -16.72
N GLY A 481 -20.42 -1.18 -17.56
CA GLY A 481 -19.71 0.01 -17.12
C GLY A 481 -20.53 1.27 -17.40
N LEU A 482 -20.64 2.16 -16.41
CA LEU A 482 -21.37 3.42 -16.51
C LEU A 482 -20.46 4.61 -16.17
N GLY A 483 -20.27 5.47 -17.18
CA GLY A 483 -19.50 6.71 -17.10
C GLY A 483 -17.98 6.55 -17.11
N LEU A 484 -17.49 5.48 -17.71
CA LEU A 484 -16.06 5.26 -17.94
C LEU A 484 -15.53 6.19 -19.05
N SER A 485 -14.39 6.84 -18.82
CA SER A 485 -13.79 7.81 -19.75
C SER A 485 -12.42 7.42 -20.31
N GLY A 486 -12.09 7.89 -21.51
CA GLY A 486 -10.75 7.81 -22.08
C GLY A 486 -10.17 6.39 -22.17
N GLU A 487 -8.93 6.21 -21.74
CA GLU A 487 -8.23 4.93 -21.81
C GLU A 487 -8.88 3.82 -20.97
N ILE A 488 -9.67 4.15 -19.93
CA ILE A 488 -10.35 3.12 -19.14
C ILE A 488 -11.42 2.40 -19.95
N GLN A 489 -12.09 3.12 -20.86
CA GLN A 489 -13.10 2.53 -21.74
C GLN A 489 -12.45 1.57 -22.75
N ARG A 490 -11.28 1.93 -23.28
CA ARG A 490 -10.49 1.07 -24.17
C ARG A 490 -10.06 -0.21 -23.45
N PHE A 491 -9.52 -0.07 -22.24
CA PHE A 491 -9.16 -1.21 -21.40
C PHE A 491 -10.37 -2.09 -21.10
N TRP A 492 -11.50 -1.49 -20.71
CA TRP A 492 -12.74 -2.19 -20.39
C TRP A 492 -13.21 -3.08 -21.54
N LYS A 493 -13.29 -2.52 -22.77
CA LYS A 493 -13.68 -3.25 -23.98
C LYS A 493 -12.77 -4.43 -24.31
N GLN A 494 -11.52 -4.43 -23.85
CA GLN A 494 -10.58 -5.54 -24.06
C GLN A 494 -10.74 -6.65 -23.03
N GLN A 495 -11.05 -6.29 -21.78
CA GLN A 495 -11.09 -7.22 -20.64
C GLN A 495 -12.48 -7.77 -20.33
N PHE A 496 -13.53 -7.05 -20.70
CA PHE A 496 -14.91 -7.37 -20.34
C PHE A 496 -15.82 -7.38 -21.58
N GLN A 497 -16.91 -8.13 -21.48
CA GLN A 497 -18.01 -8.13 -22.44
C GLN A 497 -19.18 -7.31 -21.88
N GLY A 498 -20.16 -6.94 -22.69
CA GLY A 498 -21.34 -6.21 -22.22
C GLY A 498 -21.32 -4.71 -22.50
N PRO A 499 -22.39 -4.00 -22.15
CA PRO A 499 -22.59 -2.62 -22.56
C PRO A 499 -21.77 -1.61 -21.73
N LEU A 500 -21.45 -0.51 -22.40
CA LEU A 500 -20.89 0.68 -21.80
C LEU A 500 -21.85 1.83 -22.04
N TYR A 501 -22.20 2.55 -20.99
CA TYR A 501 -23.12 3.68 -21.06
C TYR A 501 -22.41 4.96 -20.59
N ASP A 502 -22.67 6.07 -21.27
CA ASP A 502 -22.40 7.38 -20.71
C ASP A 502 -23.53 7.80 -19.75
N PHE A 503 -23.25 8.73 -18.84
CA PHE A 503 -24.24 9.13 -17.82
C PHE A 503 -25.45 9.85 -18.42
N GLU A 504 -25.28 10.61 -19.50
CA GLU A 504 -26.37 11.38 -20.09
C GLU A 504 -27.34 10.47 -20.84
N GLU A 505 -26.81 9.54 -21.62
CA GLU A 505 -27.57 8.48 -22.29
C GLU A 505 -28.32 7.64 -21.26
N PHE A 506 -27.62 7.15 -20.25
CA PHE A 506 -28.23 6.32 -19.21
C PHE A 506 -29.36 7.08 -18.48
N SER A 507 -29.12 8.35 -18.13
CA SER A 507 -30.13 9.20 -17.47
C SER A 507 -31.34 9.45 -18.39
N ARG A 508 -31.11 9.66 -19.69
CA ARG A 508 -32.18 9.84 -20.68
C ARG A 508 -33.04 8.59 -20.83
N ILE A 509 -32.41 7.41 -20.85
CA ILE A 509 -33.13 6.13 -20.92
C ILE A 509 -33.98 5.93 -19.66
N LEU A 510 -33.41 6.20 -18.47
CA LEU A 510 -34.16 6.11 -17.22
C LEU A 510 -35.33 7.11 -17.17
N ALA A 511 -35.15 8.32 -17.68
CA ALA A 511 -36.22 9.31 -17.74
C ALA A 511 -37.36 8.89 -18.69
N GLN A 512 -37.05 8.22 -19.80
CA GLN A 512 -38.03 7.82 -20.81
C GLN A 512 -38.70 6.48 -20.53
N ARG A 513 -37.90 5.45 -20.19
CA ARG A 513 -38.35 4.05 -20.10
C ARG A 513 -38.45 3.53 -18.66
N LYS A 514 -37.98 4.29 -17.66
CA LYS A 514 -37.83 3.89 -16.24
C LYS A 514 -36.84 2.74 -15.98
N MET A 515 -36.57 1.88 -16.97
CA MET A 515 -35.62 0.76 -16.88
C MET A 515 -35.05 0.39 -18.27
N LEU A 516 -33.88 -0.24 -18.28
CA LEU A 516 -33.26 -0.90 -19.43
C LEU A 516 -33.85 -2.30 -19.67
N GLU A 517 -33.73 -2.79 -20.89
CA GLU A 517 -34.09 -4.16 -21.22
C GLU A 517 -33.19 -5.14 -20.46
N ASN A 518 -33.78 -6.16 -19.83
CA ASN A 518 -33.03 -7.15 -19.08
C ASN A 518 -32.22 -8.02 -20.04
N ARG A 519 -30.90 -7.87 -20.05
CA ARG A 519 -30.01 -8.76 -20.81
C ARG A 519 -29.68 -9.95 -19.92
N SER A 520 -30.52 -10.98 -19.97
CA SER A 520 -30.41 -12.32 -19.37
C SER A 520 -29.23 -12.51 -18.40
N ASP A 521 -29.50 -12.56 -17.08
CA ASP A 521 -28.75 -13.12 -15.92
C ASP A 521 -27.24 -13.45 -16.06
N THR A 522 -26.47 -12.67 -16.81
CA THR A 522 -25.07 -13.02 -17.17
C THR A 522 -24.07 -11.97 -16.72
N LEU A 523 -24.52 -10.78 -16.30
CA LEU A 523 -23.64 -9.70 -15.86
C LEU A 523 -23.06 -10.01 -14.47
N LYS A 524 -21.76 -10.34 -14.44
CA LYS A 524 -21.03 -10.79 -13.24
C LYS A 524 -20.31 -9.65 -12.51
N LEU A 525 -20.27 -8.46 -13.11
CA LEU A 525 -19.64 -7.27 -12.55
C LEU A 525 -20.32 -5.99 -13.06
N GLY A 526 -20.64 -5.08 -12.16
CA GLY A 526 -21.04 -3.70 -12.48
C GLY A 526 -19.98 -2.71 -12.03
N LEU A 527 -19.67 -1.71 -12.84
CA LEU A 527 -18.80 -0.59 -12.47
C LEU A 527 -19.49 0.74 -12.74
N LEU A 528 -19.57 1.59 -11.71
CA LEU A 528 -20.23 2.89 -11.73
C LEU A 528 -19.27 3.99 -11.27
N GLN A 529 -19.03 4.98 -12.12
CA GLN A 529 -18.19 6.15 -11.78
C GLN A 529 -19.04 7.39 -11.53
N VAL A 530 -19.43 7.69 -10.29
CA VAL A 530 -20.45 8.71 -10.02
C VAL A 530 -19.91 10.13 -10.15
N ILE A 531 -20.66 11.00 -10.85
CA ILE A 531 -20.30 12.42 -11.07
C ILE A 531 -21.22 13.38 -10.28
N ASN A 532 -22.46 12.99 -9.95
CA ASN A 532 -23.39 13.80 -9.13
C ASN A 532 -24.45 12.96 -8.39
N GLU A 533 -25.09 13.57 -7.38
CA GLU A 533 -26.03 12.93 -6.45
C GLU A 533 -27.38 12.53 -7.07
N ARG A 534 -27.95 13.38 -7.93
CA ARG A 534 -29.34 13.26 -8.40
C ARG A 534 -29.61 11.97 -9.18
N SER A 535 -28.59 11.43 -9.85
CA SER A 535 -28.70 10.20 -10.64
C SER A 535 -28.24 8.93 -9.90
N LEU A 536 -27.63 9.05 -8.71
CA LEU A 536 -26.94 7.94 -8.03
C LEU A 536 -27.89 6.79 -7.64
N ARG A 537 -29.02 7.11 -7.00
CA ARG A 537 -29.99 6.10 -6.53
C ARG A 537 -30.57 5.29 -7.68
N LEU A 538 -31.00 5.97 -8.74
CA LEU A 538 -31.57 5.30 -9.91
C LEU A 538 -30.53 4.46 -10.66
N SER A 539 -29.30 4.97 -10.80
CA SER A 539 -28.21 4.22 -11.43
C SER A 539 -27.84 2.96 -10.66
N ILE A 540 -27.69 3.03 -9.34
CA ILE A 540 -27.36 1.83 -8.55
C ILE A 540 -28.49 0.81 -8.62
N LYS A 541 -29.74 1.23 -8.41
CA LYS A 541 -30.90 0.34 -8.51
C LYS A 541 -30.98 -0.38 -9.85
N GLU A 542 -30.77 0.36 -10.92
CA GLU A 542 -30.90 -0.19 -12.25
C GLU A 542 -29.74 -1.11 -12.63
N VAL A 543 -28.49 -0.74 -12.29
CA VAL A 543 -27.34 -1.62 -12.51
C VAL A 543 -27.49 -2.89 -11.66
N TYR A 544 -27.86 -2.77 -10.38
CA TYR A 544 -28.13 -3.90 -9.50
C TYR A 544 -29.15 -4.89 -10.06
N ARG A 545 -30.26 -4.39 -10.62
CA ARG A 545 -31.31 -5.23 -11.22
C ARG A 545 -30.78 -6.09 -12.36
N LEU A 546 -29.80 -5.58 -13.11
CA LEU A 546 -29.21 -6.25 -14.27
C LEU A 546 -28.12 -7.27 -13.88
N LEU A 547 -27.60 -7.21 -12.64
CA LEU A 547 -26.58 -8.14 -12.15
C LEU A 547 -27.20 -9.49 -11.78
N GLU A 548 -26.47 -10.56 -12.08
CA GLU A 548 -26.85 -11.91 -11.64
C GLU A 548 -26.73 -12.06 -10.10
N PRO A 549 -27.40 -13.06 -9.49
CA PRO A 549 -27.23 -13.34 -8.05
C PRO A 549 -25.76 -13.58 -7.67
N GLY A 550 -25.28 -12.93 -6.61
CA GLY A 550 -23.91 -13.04 -6.12
C GLY A 550 -22.86 -12.23 -6.88
N ALA A 551 -23.22 -11.49 -7.93
CA ALA A 551 -22.31 -10.59 -8.64
C ALA A 551 -21.97 -9.33 -7.83
N GLU A 552 -20.83 -8.72 -8.18
CA GLU A 552 -20.33 -7.50 -7.53
C GLU A 552 -20.72 -6.23 -8.29
N LEU A 553 -21.09 -5.19 -7.54
CA LEU A 553 -21.23 -3.81 -8.03
C LEU A 553 -20.17 -2.94 -7.38
N VAL A 554 -19.34 -2.31 -8.21
CA VAL A 554 -18.30 -1.38 -7.78
C VAL A 554 -18.74 0.04 -8.07
N VAL A 555 -18.71 0.90 -7.06
CA VAL A 555 -19.07 2.30 -7.17
C VAL A 555 -17.90 3.17 -6.75
N GLN A 556 -17.42 4.01 -7.66
CA GLN A 556 -16.54 5.12 -7.32
C GLN A 556 -17.40 6.35 -6.98
N ASN A 557 -17.19 6.91 -5.79
CA ASN A 557 -17.89 8.11 -5.36
C ASN A 557 -16.90 9.18 -4.89
N SER A 558 -17.27 10.46 -5.03
CA SER A 558 -16.44 11.61 -4.68
C SER A 558 -16.61 12.10 -3.24
N SER A 559 -17.64 11.65 -2.51
CA SER A 559 -17.86 12.07 -1.12
C SER A 559 -18.44 10.97 -0.23
N LYS A 560 -18.07 10.98 1.07
CA LYS A 560 -18.70 10.16 2.12
C LYS A 560 -20.02 10.74 2.63
N MET A 561 -20.39 11.94 2.20
CA MET A 561 -21.67 12.57 2.55
C MET A 561 -22.88 11.72 2.13
N TYR A 562 -22.66 10.73 1.26
CA TYR A 562 -23.67 9.79 0.78
C TYR A 562 -23.81 8.51 1.61
N ASN A 563 -23.20 8.40 2.80
CA ASN A 563 -23.41 7.23 3.67
C ASN A 563 -24.88 6.99 3.97
N SER A 564 -25.70 8.04 4.14
CA SER A 564 -27.15 7.94 4.32
C SER A 564 -27.83 7.40 3.05
N LEU A 565 -27.56 7.99 1.89
CA LEU A 565 -28.12 7.57 0.61
C LEU A 565 -27.69 6.15 0.23
N ILE A 566 -26.42 5.78 0.45
CA ILE A 566 -25.91 4.42 0.26
C ILE A 566 -26.63 3.47 1.21
N SER A 567 -26.76 3.81 2.51
CA SER A 567 -27.48 2.98 3.47
C SER A 567 -28.95 2.76 3.06
N GLU A 568 -29.63 3.81 2.60
CA GLU A 568 -30.98 3.70 2.05
C GLU A 568 -31.02 2.79 0.82
N ILE A 569 -30.06 2.93 -0.09
CA ILE A 569 -29.95 2.08 -1.28
C ILE A 569 -29.74 0.61 -0.89
N LEU A 570 -28.90 0.32 0.11
CA LEU A 570 -28.66 -1.04 0.59
C LEU A 570 -29.93 -1.69 1.12
N VAL A 571 -30.70 -0.97 1.96
CA VAL A 571 -31.98 -1.47 2.50
C VAL A 571 -33.01 -1.71 1.39
N ASP A 572 -33.09 -0.81 0.42
CA ASP A 572 -34.09 -0.80 -0.65
C ASP A 572 -33.79 -1.83 -1.77
N THR A 573 -32.51 -2.06 -2.08
CA THR A 573 -32.08 -3.03 -3.11
C THR A 573 -31.82 -4.43 -2.56
N GLY A 574 -31.45 -4.56 -1.29
CA GLY A 574 -30.92 -5.81 -0.72
C GLY A 574 -29.42 -6.02 -0.97
N LEU A 575 -28.74 -5.07 -1.64
CA LEU A 575 -27.28 -5.08 -1.76
C LEU A 575 -26.62 -5.06 -0.38
N GLN A 576 -25.51 -5.77 -0.25
CA GLN A 576 -24.67 -5.75 0.94
C GLN A 576 -23.32 -5.10 0.61
N LEU A 577 -22.89 -4.13 1.41
CA LEU A 577 -21.55 -3.56 1.29
C LEU A 577 -20.52 -4.61 1.75
N VAL A 578 -19.70 -5.08 0.82
CA VAL A 578 -18.64 -6.06 1.08
C VAL A 578 -17.37 -5.35 1.53
N SER A 579 -16.99 -4.27 0.85
CA SER A 579 -15.76 -3.54 1.19
C SER A 579 -15.76 -2.08 0.73
N GLU A 580 -15.01 -1.25 1.45
CA GLU A 580 -14.61 0.11 1.06
C GLU A 580 -13.08 0.16 1.05
N PHE A 581 -12.49 0.65 -0.04
CA PHE A 581 -11.04 0.86 -0.10
C PHE A 581 -10.68 2.19 -0.74
N ASP A 582 -9.61 2.76 -0.20
CA ASP A 582 -9.00 4.01 -0.63
C ASP A 582 -7.57 3.72 -1.04
N LYS A 583 -7.19 4.11 -2.26
CA LYS A 583 -5.80 4.19 -2.66
C LYS A 583 -5.42 5.63 -2.94
N PHE A 584 -4.30 6.06 -2.40
CA PHE A 584 -3.67 7.35 -2.71
C PHE A 584 -2.15 7.14 -2.82
N PRO A 585 -1.68 6.38 -3.81
CA PRO A 585 -0.25 6.22 -3.95
C PRO A 585 0.36 7.56 -4.36
N THR A 586 1.42 7.98 -3.68
CA THR A 586 2.10 9.26 -3.92
C THR A 586 2.49 9.39 -5.39
N SER A 587 2.98 8.29 -5.98
CA SER A 587 3.35 8.26 -7.39
C SER A 587 2.17 8.36 -8.35
N LEU A 588 0.95 7.93 -8.00
CA LEU A 588 -0.20 8.00 -8.93
C LEU A 588 -0.96 9.33 -8.87
N GLN A 589 -0.71 10.16 -7.85
CA GLN A 589 -1.45 11.39 -7.53
C GLN A 589 -2.96 11.24 -7.82
N LEU A 590 -3.59 10.28 -7.13
CA LEU A 590 -5.04 10.09 -7.20
C LEU A 590 -5.72 11.15 -6.34
N ASP A 591 -6.98 11.48 -6.59
CA ASP A 591 -7.77 12.27 -5.64
C ASP A 591 -8.33 11.35 -4.54
N TRP A 592 -8.69 11.92 -3.39
CA TRP A 592 -9.41 11.16 -2.38
C TRP A 592 -10.85 10.91 -2.85
N ARG A 593 -11.18 9.63 -3.10
CA ARG A 593 -12.48 9.16 -3.58
C ARG A 593 -12.67 7.68 -3.20
N PRO A 594 -13.58 7.28 -2.31
CA PRO A 594 -13.76 5.87 -1.99
C PRO A 594 -14.18 5.04 -3.22
N LEU A 595 -13.68 3.80 -3.28
CA LEU A 595 -14.24 2.75 -4.11
C LEU A 595 -15.00 1.79 -3.19
N LEU A 596 -16.28 1.59 -3.47
CA LEU A 596 -17.20 0.76 -2.70
C LEU A 596 -17.55 -0.48 -3.52
N ILE A 597 -17.55 -1.65 -2.89
CA ILE A 597 -17.98 -2.91 -3.50
C ILE A 597 -19.20 -3.43 -2.77
N PHE A 598 -20.23 -3.71 -3.53
CA PHE A 598 -21.47 -4.31 -3.06
C PHE A 598 -21.66 -5.69 -3.68
N GLN A 599 -22.36 -6.59 -2.98
CA GLN A 599 -22.76 -7.89 -3.48
C GLN A 599 -24.28 -8.05 -3.40
N LYS A 600 -24.83 -8.77 -4.38
CA LYS A 600 -26.25 -9.13 -4.47
C LYS A 600 -26.61 -10.34 -3.63
#